data_AF-A0A4S3FZB8-F1
#
_entry.id   AF-A0A4S3FZB8-F1
#
_cell.length_a   1.000
_cell.length_b   1.000
_cell.length_c   1.000
_cell.angle_alpha   90.00
_cell.angle_beta   90.00
_cell.angle_gamma   90.00
#
_symmetry.space_group_name_H-M   'P 1'
#
loop_
_entity.id
_entity.type
_entity.pdbx_description
1 polymer ?
#
loop_
_entity_poly.entity_id
_entity_poly.type
_entity_poly.pdbx_seq_one_letter_code
_entity_poly.pdbx_strand_id
1 'polypeptide(L)'
;MWNISKVSWAKYFAVLVTLLCLGTAIAYVIEPYDMDTRATAAHAAATEAGAKGAAAPQGGGAPPEAADRLHDDSRIWYRVLLLASVASGAAWFAYAFTGDPVARRHEQVQFAYFFVIGSFAVLMIPPFVKSQAIGSEPIGIVSGCVPGADAVQLSCNPRATRAGAEGGGGIDAAAGSQGAEPRYNQWLVNIGGALREQAPGECRLRDPADCKPGSVGNRVEITGGVVVPLPFIVIALFGGAISLSRRIPEIQKRSETGYVPTEAEPAMDMRAAREELVFQIMQFISAPLIAIAAHQVIEPDSQSTAVGLAFLAGFGSESILLMIRGVANGIQPKSAVRRSAPEPAAAPDAPAGAAQAGLLAAGADAPLRLTQGLETDAPADPVHLRLCVEDEGIEPGSLTISVDGRPAAVTGAGCAELELASGRRYRIEARAVRGGSEVRGELALTADDDDDGKPVLLELA
;
A
#
# COMPACT_ATOMS: atom_id res chain seq x y z
N MET A 1 11.99 30.27 -34.27
CA MET A 1 11.54 29.69 -32.99
C MET A 1 10.06 29.36 -33.11
N TRP A 2 9.65 28.12 -32.85
CA TRP A 2 8.23 27.79 -32.70
C TRP A 2 7.73 28.35 -31.37
N ASN A 3 6.54 28.97 -31.37
CA ASN A 3 6.01 29.64 -30.17
C ASN A 3 5.29 28.64 -29.25
N ILE A 4 6.08 27.79 -28.58
CA ILE A 4 5.63 26.70 -27.69
C ILE A 4 4.76 27.21 -26.53
N SER A 5 4.82 28.51 -26.19
CA SER A 5 4.04 29.12 -25.11
C SER A 5 2.51 29.00 -25.25
N LYS A 6 1.98 28.82 -26.47
CA LYS A 6 0.53 28.68 -26.72
C LYS A 6 0.03 27.22 -26.70
N VAL A 7 0.92 26.25 -26.50
CA VAL A 7 0.56 24.83 -26.46
C VAL A 7 -0.03 24.49 -25.09
N SER A 8 -1.33 24.19 -25.06
CA SER A 8 -2.01 23.74 -23.84
C SER A 8 -1.66 22.28 -23.56
N TRP A 9 -0.52 22.05 -22.90
CA TRP A 9 0.02 20.72 -22.58
C TRP A 9 -1.01 19.79 -21.93
N ALA A 10 -1.80 20.30 -20.99
CA ALA A 10 -2.89 19.56 -20.36
C ALA A 10 -3.88 18.95 -21.38
N LYS A 11 -4.21 19.65 -22.48
CA LYS A 11 -5.09 19.11 -23.53
C LYS A 11 -4.42 18.00 -24.33
N TYR A 12 -3.16 18.18 -24.71
CA TYR A 12 -2.40 17.15 -25.44
C TYR A 12 -2.23 15.89 -24.60
N PHE A 13 -1.88 16.03 -23.32
CA PHE A 13 -1.71 14.89 -22.43
C PHE A 13 -3.05 14.23 -22.08
N ALA A 14 -4.12 14.99 -21.86
CA ALA A 14 -5.45 14.43 -21.65
C ALA A 14 -5.94 13.63 -22.86
N VAL A 15 -5.74 14.12 -24.08
CA VAL A 15 -6.03 13.36 -25.31
C VAL A 15 -5.18 12.09 -25.38
N LEU A 16 -3.89 12.18 -25.10
CA LEU A 16 -2.97 11.05 -25.21
C LEU A 16 -3.25 9.96 -24.16
N VAL A 17 -3.58 10.34 -22.92
CA VAL A 17 -4.04 9.41 -21.87
C VAL A 17 -5.43 8.85 -22.19
N THR A 18 -6.33 9.64 -22.79
CA THR A 18 -7.63 9.12 -23.27
C THR A 18 -7.43 8.07 -24.37
N LEU A 19 -6.49 8.29 -25.30
CA LEU A 19 -6.12 7.32 -26.33
C LEU A 19 -5.45 6.08 -25.74
N LEU A 20 -4.61 6.23 -24.71
CA LEU A 20 -4.03 5.11 -23.98
C LEU A 20 -5.13 4.27 -23.30
N CYS A 21 -5.99 4.89 -22.49
CA CYS A 21 -7.11 4.21 -21.83
C CYS A 21 -8.06 3.54 -22.82
N LEU A 22 -8.37 4.20 -23.95
CA LEU A 22 -9.18 3.62 -25.02
C LEU A 22 -8.47 2.44 -25.70
N GLY A 23 -7.18 2.54 -25.99
CA GLY A 23 -6.37 1.44 -26.52
C GLY A 23 -6.32 0.24 -25.59
N THR A 24 -6.13 0.48 -24.28
CA THR A 24 -6.18 -0.57 -23.24
C THR A 24 -7.56 -1.20 -23.14
N ALA A 25 -8.64 -0.42 -23.20
CA ALA A 25 -10.01 -0.92 -23.20
C ALA A 25 -10.35 -1.72 -24.46
N ILE A 26 -9.89 -1.29 -25.63
CA ILE A 26 -10.06 -2.02 -26.90
C ILE A 26 -9.32 -3.35 -26.86
N ALA A 27 -8.05 -3.37 -26.42
CA ALA A 27 -7.29 -4.60 -26.23
C ALA A 27 -8.01 -5.54 -25.26
N TYR A 28 -8.48 -5.01 -24.12
CA TYR A 28 -9.20 -5.77 -23.10
C TYR A 28 -10.55 -6.34 -23.56
N VAL A 29 -11.29 -5.65 -24.44
CA VAL A 29 -12.57 -6.15 -24.97
C VAL A 29 -12.37 -7.18 -26.09
N ILE A 30 -11.30 -7.06 -26.89
CA ILE A 30 -11.07 -7.90 -28.07
C ILE A 30 -10.28 -9.18 -27.75
N GLU A 31 -9.20 -9.12 -26.95
CA GLU A 31 -8.35 -10.30 -26.66
C GLU A 31 -9.05 -11.48 -25.93
N PRO A 32 -9.99 -11.31 -24.98
CA PRO A 32 -10.58 -12.46 -24.27
C PRO A 32 -11.53 -13.27 -25.15
N TYR A 33 -12.16 -12.67 -26.17
CA TYR A 33 -13.15 -13.34 -27.01
C TYR A 33 -12.55 -14.31 -28.03
N ASP A 34 -11.32 -14.07 -28.50
CA ASP A 34 -10.72 -14.82 -29.62
C ASP A 34 -9.97 -16.09 -29.17
N MET A 35 -9.43 -16.10 -27.95
CA MET A 35 -8.60 -17.22 -27.46
C MET A 35 -9.44 -18.45 -27.07
N ASP A 36 -10.55 -18.28 -26.35
CA ASP A 36 -11.43 -19.41 -25.97
C ASP A 36 -12.23 -19.94 -27.17
N THR A 37 -12.66 -19.07 -28.09
CA THR A 37 -13.39 -19.50 -29.29
C THR A 37 -12.50 -20.28 -30.25
N ARG A 38 -11.23 -19.88 -30.46
CA ARG A 38 -10.28 -20.68 -31.26
C ARG A 38 -9.90 -21.99 -30.57
N ALA A 39 -9.66 -21.98 -29.25
CA ALA A 39 -9.32 -23.20 -28.52
C ALA A 39 -10.47 -24.21 -28.53
N THR A 40 -11.71 -23.77 -28.28
CA THR A 40 -12.90 -24.64 -28.34
C THR A 40 -13.23 -25.09 -29.76
N ALA A 41 -13.11 -24.23 -30.78
CA ALA A 41 -13.33 -24.62 -32.18
C ALA A 41 -12.30 -25.64 -32.67
N ALA A 42 -11.02 -25.47 -32.35
CA ALA A 42 -9.98 -26.45 -32.68
C ALA A 42 -10.21 -27.79 -31.97
N HIS A 43 -10.63 -27.77 -30.69
CA HIS A 43 -10.92 -28.98 -29.94
C HIS A 43 -12.17 -29.71 -30.46
N ALA A 44 -13.22 -28.97 -30.83
CA ALA A 44 -14.45 -29.50 -31.41
C ALA A 44 -14.22 -30.10 -32.80
N ALA A 45 -13.42 -29.45 -33.65
CA ALA A 45 -13.03 -29.99 -34.94
C ALA A 45 -12.22 -31.29 -34.80
N ALA A 46 -11.32 -31.37 -33.82
CA ALA A 46 -10.55 -32.58 -33.52
C ALA A 46 -11.45 -33.73 -33.01
N THR A 47 -12.43 -33.46 -32.15
CA THR A 47 -13.36 -34.50 -31.67
C THR A 47 -14.33 -34.99 -32.75
N GLU A 48 -14.84 -34.11 -33.62
CA GLU A 48 -15.65 -34.54 -34.77
C GLU A 48 -14.87 -35.39 -35.77
N ALA A 49 -13.61 -35.04 -36.06
CA ALA A 49 -12.74 -35.81 -36.95
C ALA A 49 -12.45 -37.21 -36.39
N GLY A 50 -12.15 -37.30 -35.09
CA GLY A 50 -11.95 -38.58 -34.40
C GLY A 50 -13.19 -39.46 -34.38
N ALA A 51 -14.37 -38.88 -34.16
CA ALA A 51 -15.64 -39.62 -34.06
C ALA A 51 -16.11 -40.22 -35.40
N LYS A 52 -15.75 -39.61 -36.54
CA LYS A 52 -16.22 -40.05 -37.88
C LYS A 52 -15.31 -41.07 -38.56
N GLY A 53 -14.14 -41.39 -37.99
CA GLY A 53 -13.17 -42.33 -38.58
C GLY A 53 -12.67 -41.91 -39.97
N ALA A 54 -12.87 -40.65 -40.35
CA ALA A 54 -12.60 -40.15 -41.68
C ALA A 54 -11.12 -39.78 -41.82
N ALA A 55 -10.48 -40.23 -42.91
CA ALA A 55 -9.13 -39.81 -43.24
C ALA A 55 -9.05 -38.28 -43.31
N ALA A 56 -8.07 -37.70 -42.61
CA ALA A 56 -7.99 -36.25 -42.41
C ALA A 56 -8.01 -35.49 -43.76
N PRO A 57 -8.94 -34.53 -43.95
CA PRO A 57 -9.04 -33.81 -45.21
C PRO A 57 -7.80 -32.92 -45.39
N GLN A 58 -7.01 -33.17 -46.45
CA GLN A 58 -5.86 -32.35 -46.86
C GLN A 58 -6.31 -31.01 -47.51
N GLY A 59 -7.42 -30.44 -47.04
CA GLY A 59 -8.11 -29.31 -47.66
C GLY A 59 -7.59 -27.96 -47.18
N GLY A 60 -6.57 -27.44 -47.85
CA GLY A 60 -6.34 -26.00 -48.09
C GLY A 60 -6.71 -25.00 -46.98
N GLY A 61 -6.30 -25.25 -45.73
CA GLY A 61 -6.41 -24.25 -44.66
C GLY A 61 -5.57 -23.02 -45.00
N ALA A 62 -6.08 -21.82 -44.72
CA ALA A 62 -5.30 -20.60 -44.85
C ALA A 62 -4.02 -20.71 -44.01
N PRO A 63 -2.86 -20.25 -44.50
CA PRO A 63 -1.59 -20.47 -43.82
C PRO A 63 -1.62 -19.82 -42.42
N PRO A 64 -1.27 -20.55 -41.34
CA PRO A 64 -1.36 -20.05 -39.97
C PRO A 64 -0.53 -18.77 -39.74
N GLU A 65 0.51 -18.59 -40.54
CA GLU A 65 1.38 -17.41 -40.59
C GLU A 65 0.65 -16.06 -40.75
N ALA A 66 -0.56 -16.05 -41.31
CA ALA A 66 -1.34 -14.82 -41.46
C ALA A 66 -1.99 -14.33 -40.14
N ALA A 67 -2.30 -15.25 -39.22
CA ALA A 67 -2.95 -14.92 -37.96
C ALA A 67 -1.96 -14.40 -36.92
N ASP A 68 -0.75 -14.98 -36.85
CA ASP A 68 0.28 -14.59 -35.88
C ASP A 68 0.78 -13.16 -36.11
N ARG A 69 0.94 -12.75 -37.38
CA ARG A 69 1.40 -11.39 -37.75
C ARG A 69 0.47 -10.29 -37.24
N LEU A 70 -0.85 -10.50 -37.27
CA LEU A 70 -1.82 -9.50 -36.78
C LEU A 70 -1.73 -9.30 -35.26
N HIS A 71 -1.36 -10.35 -34.51
CA HIS A 71 -1.22 -10.29 -33.06
C HIS A 71 0.03 -9.51 -32.64
N ASP A 72 1.17 -9.75 -33.29
CA ASP A 72 2.42 -9.04 -33.02
C ASP A 72 2.32 -7.54 -33.32
N ASP A 73 1.66 -7.15 -34.42
CA ASP A 73 1.42 -5.74 -34.75
C ASP A 73 0.69 -5.00 -33.61
N SER A 74 -0.35 -5.62 -33.03
CA SER A 74 -1.13 -5.02 -31.93
C SER A 74 -0.28 -4.75 -30.67
N ARG A 75 0.63 -5.68 -30.34
CA ARG A 75 1.55 -5.58 -29.20
C ARG A 75 2.60 -4.48 -29.41
N ILE A 76 3.08 -4.31 -30.64
CA ILE A 76 4.01 -3.24 -31.01
C ILE A 76 3.32 -1.88 -30.83
N TRP A 77 2.09 -1.70 -31.33
CA TRP A 77 1.36 -0.44 -31.17
C TRP A 77 1.08 -0.08 -29.71
N TYR A 78 0.68 -1.05 -28.87
CA TYR A 78 0.51 -0.82 -27.44
C TYR A 78 1.80 -0.36 -26.76
N ARG A 79 2.94 -1.01 -27.04
CA ARG A 79 4.26 -0.63 -26.52
C ARG A 79 4.67 0.78 -26.97
N VAL A 80 4.43 1.13 -28.23
CA VAL A 80 4.70 2.48 -28.77
C VAL A 80 3.82 3.54 -28.09
N LEU A 81 2.53 3.27 -27.91
CA LEU A 81 1.60 4.18 -27.21
C LEU A 81 1.99 4.37 -25.73
N LEU A 82 2.37 3.31 -25.04
CA LEU A 82 2.85 3.36 -23.66
C LEU A 82 4.13 4.20 -23.53
N LEU A 83 5.14 3.94 -24.38
CA LEU A 83 6.38 4.71 -24.40
C LEU A 83 6.15 6.19 -24.76
N ALA A 84 5.27 6.47 -25.73
CA ALA A 84 4.87 7.84 -26.08
C ALA A 84 4.15 8.54 -24.91
N SER A 85 3.38 7.80 -24.10
CA SER A 85 2.72 8.31 -22.89
C SER A 85 3.71 8.68 -21.80
N VAL A 86 4.65 7.78 -21.50
CA VAL A 86 5.71 8.03 -20.52
C VAL A 86 6.58 9.22 -20.95
N ALA A 87 7.01 9.26 -22.22
CA ALA A 87 7.82 10.35 -22.75
C ALA A 87 7.08 11.70 -22.72
N SER A 88 5.79 11.71 -23.07
CA SER A 88 4.96 12.93 -23.01
C SER A 88 4.74 13.42 -21.58
N GLY A 89 4.54 12.50 -20.63
CA GLY A 89 4.41 12.82 -19.20
C GLY A 89 5.70 13.39 -18.62
N ALA A 90 6.85 12.79 -18.95
CA ALA A 90 8.17 13.29 -18.56
C ALA A 90 8.47 14.68 -19.17
N ALA A 91 8.11 14.90 -20.44
CA ALA A 91 8.25 16.19 -21.09
C ALA A 91 7.35 17.27 -20.44
N TRP A 92 6.11 16.93 -20.07
CA TRP A 92 5.22 17.87 -19.37
C TRP A 92 5.71 18.14 -17.94
N PHE A 93 6.19 17.13 -17.20
CA PHE A 93 6.82 17.31 -15.89
C PHE A 93 8.01 18.27 -15.98
N ALA A 94 8.94 18.03 -16.91
CA ALA A 94 10.08 18.91 -17.14
C ALA A 94 9.62 20.35 -17.49
N TYR A 95 8.61 20.51 -18.35
CA TYR A 95 8.07 21.83 -18.72
C TYR A 95 7.42 22.58 -17.55
N ALA A 96 6.70 21.88 -16.67
CA ALA A 96 6.02 22.48 -15.53
C ALA A 96 6.99 22.87 -14.41
N PHE A 97 7.96 21.99 -14.11
CA PHE A 97 8.84 22.14 -12.95
C PHE A 97 10.21 22.77 -13.26
N THR A 98 10.57 23.01 -14.53
CA THR A 98 11.78 23.79 -14.90
C THR A 98 11.45 25.22 -15.34
N GLY A 99 12.41 26.14 -15.15
CA GLY A 99 12.26 27.56 -15.45
C GLY A 99 11.78 28.40 -14.26
N ASP A 100 11.13 29.53 -14.57
CA ASP A 100 10.54 30.44 -13.59
C ASP A 100 9.27 29.82 -12.96
N PRO A 101 9.23 29.59 -11.63
CA PRO A 101 8.06 29.01 -10.97
C PRO A 101 6.83 29.92 -11.03
N VAL A 102 7.00 31.25 -11.07
CA VAL A 102 5.87 32.20 -11.09
C VAL A 102 5.13 32.11 -12.42
N ALA A 103 5.87 32.14 -13.53
CA ALA A 103 5.31 31.96 -14.88
C ALA A 103 4.73 30.55 -15.14
N ARG A 104 5.03 29.56 -14.30
CA ARG A 104 4.61 28.15 -14.45
C ARG A 104 3.63 27.64 -13.38
N ARG A 105 3.15 28.52 -12.50
CA ARG A 105 2.28 28.18 -11.37
C ARG A 105 1.07 27.32 -11.80
N HIS A 106 0.42 27.69 -12.89
CA HIS A 106 -0.78 26.99 -13.34
C HIS A 106 -0.47 25.60 -13.88
N GLU A 107 0.61 25.45 -14.64
CA GLU A 107 1.03 24.16 -15.22
C GLU A 107 1.54 23.18 -14.16
N GLN A 108 2.18 23.65 -13.09
CA GLN A 108 2.59 22.81 -11.95
C GLN A 108 1.38 22.22 -11.22
N VAL A 109 0.40 23.06 -10.89
CA VAL A 109 -0.84 22.64 -10.23
C VAL A 109 -1.67 21.72 -11.14
N GLN A 110 -1.80 22.05 -12.43
CA GLN A 110 -2.45 21.18 -13.42
C GLN A 110 -1.77 19.82 -13.54
N PHE A 111 -0.43 19.79 -13.61
CA PHE A 111 0.32 18.54 -13.66
C PHE A 111 0.06 17.71 -12.39
N ALA A 112 0.12 18.33 -11.21
CA ALA A 112 -0.07 17.62 -9.94
C ALA A 112 -1.47 16.99 -9.82
N TYR A 113 -2.54 17.73 -10.12
CA TYR A 113 -3.90 17.15 -10.16
C TYR A 113 -4.05 16.07 -11.23
N PHE A 114 -3.48 16.27 -12.43
CA PHE A 114 -3.51 15.25 -13.47
C PHE A 114 -2.77 13.97 -13.02
N PHE A 115 -1.62 14.13 -12.37
CA PHE A 115 -0.81 13.02 -11.88
C PHE A 115 -1.55 12.21 -10.80
N VAL A 116 -2.26 12.86 -9.88
CA VAL A 116 -3.15 12.17 -8.90
C VAL A 116 -4.25 11.39 -9.63
N ILE A 117 -5.02 12.04 -10.49
CA ILE A 117 -6.17 11.42 -11.18
C ILE A 117 -5.69 10.29 -12.11
N GLY A 118 -4.61 10.51 -12.85
CA GLY A 118 -3.98 9.52 -13.73
C GLY A 118 -3.45 8.32 -12.96
N SER A 119 -2.87 8.54 -11.78
CA SER A 119 -2.42 7.44 -10.91
C SER A 119 -3.60 6.63 -10.39
N PHE A 120 -4.68 7.26 -9.91
CA PHE A 120 -5.91 6.55 -9.56
C PHE A 120 -6.51 5.79 -10.75
N ALA A 121 -6.52 6.37 -11.96
CA ALA A 121 -6.99 5.70 -13.16
C ALA A 121 -6.15 4.45 -13.50
N VAL A 122 -4.82 4.54 -13.39
CA VAL A 122 -3.90 3.40 -13.59
C VAL A 122 -4.09 2.32 -12.52
N LEU A 123 -4.42 2.68 -11.28
CA LEU A 123 -4.74 1.72 -10.22
C LEU A 123 -6.12 1.06 -10.40
N MET A 124 -7.09 1.78 -10.97
CA MET A 124 -8.44 1.30 -11.22
C MET A 124 -8.56 0.48 -12.51
N ILE A 125 -7.68 0.70 -13.49
CA ILE A 125 -7.45 -0.28 -14.58
C ILE A 125 -6.86 -1.51 -13.89
N PRO A 126 -7.58 -2.64 -13.81
CA PRO A 126 -7.10 -3.75 -13.02
C PRO A 126 -5.82 -4.33 -13.65
N PRO A 127 -4.96 -5.01 -12.86
CA PRO A 127 -3.75 -5.67 -13.36
C PRO A 127 -4.09 -6.95 -14.14
N PHE A 128 -4.88 -6.80 -15.22
CA PHE A 128 -5.26 -7.84 -16.18
C PHE A 128 -4.43 -7.81 -17.46
N VAL A 129 -3.27 -7.12 -17.45
CA VAL A 129 -2.18 -7.46 -18.37
C VAL A 129 -1.82 -8.92 -18.06
N LYS A 130 -2.37 -9.86 -18.85
CA LYS A 130 -2.28 -11.29 -18.60
C LYS A 130 -0.84 -11.65 -18.26
N SER A 131 -0.64 -12.23 -17.07
CA SER A 131 0.65 -12.70 -16.56
C SER A 131 1.14 -13.93 -17.34
N GLN A 132 1.35 -13.79 -18.63
CA GLN A 132 2.35 -14.59 -19.30
C GLN A 132 3.68 -14.09 -18.77
N ALA A 133 4.12 -14.70 -17.68
CA ALA A 133 5.49 -14.59 -17.18
C ALA A 133 6.41 -15.21 -18.24
N ILE A 134 6.68 -14.45 -19.30
CA ILE A 134 7.67 -14.78 -20.32
C ILE A 134 9.02 -14.76 -19.59
N GLY A 135 9.73 -15.89 -19.66
CA GLY A 135 10.79 -16.20 -18.70
C GLY A 135 11.94 -15.19 -18.65
N SER A 136 12.66 -15.21 -17.53
CA SER A 136 13.89 -14.44 -17.24
C SER A 136 13.77 -12.92 -17.05
N GLU A 137 12.59 -12.30 -17.16
CA GLU A 137 12.45 -10.88 -16.83
C GLU A 137 12.67 -10.60 -15.33
N PRO A 138 13.41 -9.54 -14.96
CA PRO A 138 13.79 -9.27 -13.57
C PRO A 138 12.65 -8.70 -12.71
N ILE A 139 11.52 -8.32 -13.32
CA ILE A 139 10.30 -7.92 -12.61
C ILE A 139 9.13 -8.57 -13.34
N GLY A 140 8.31 -9.34 -12.62
CA GLY A 140 7.17 -10.03 -13.20
C GLY A 140 5.99 -10.12 -12.23
N ILE A 141 4.78 -10.06 -12.76
CA ILE A 141 3.56 -10.42 -12.02
C ILE A 141 3.30 -11.91 -12.26
N VAL A 142 3.07 -12.66 -11.19
CA VAL A 142 2.66 -14.07 -11.24
C VAL A 142 1.37 -14.27 -10.44
N SER A 143 0.57 -15.28 -10.79
CA SER A 143 -0.46 -15.79 -9.89
C SER A 143 0.05 -17.03 -9.18
N GLY A 144 -0.16 -17.13 -7.87
CA GLY A 144 0.33 -18.22 -7.04
C GLY A 144 0.04 -17.99 -5.57
N CYS A 145 0.81 -18.64 -4.70
CA CYS A 145 0.75 -18.41 -3.26
C CYS A 145 2.15 -18.46 -2.66
N VAL A 146 2.29 -17.83 -1.49
CA VAL A 146 3.50 -17.87 -0.68
C VAL A 146 3.39 -19.03 0.31
N PRO A 147 4.39 -19.92 0.45
CA PRO A 147 4.41 -20.90 1.53
C PRO A 147 4.61 -20.17 2.86
N GLY A 148 3.59 -20.14 3.72
CA GLY A 148 3.72 -19.59 5.08
C GLY A 148 4.47 -20.55 6.00
N ALA A 149 5.19 -20.01 6.99
CA ALA A 149 5.94 -20.80 7.97
C ALA A 149 5.04 -21.73 8.80
N ASP A 150 3.89 -21.22 9.28
CA ASP A 150 2.89 -21.95 10.10
C ASP A 150 1.44 -21.48 9.76
N ALA A 151 1.09 -21.48 8.47
CA ALA A 151 0.14 -20.56 7.85
C ALA A 151 -1.32 -20.49 8.35
N VAL A 152 -1.70 -19.36 8.99
CA VAL A 152 -3.07 -18.80 9.03
C VAL A 152 -3.32 -17.82 7.85
N GLN A 153 -2.30 -17.56 7.01
CA GLN A 153 -2.42 -16.76 5.79
C GLN A 153 -2.09 -17.53 4.52
N LEU A 154 -2.99 -17.42 3.52
CA LEU A 154 -2.72 -17.50 2.08
C LEU A 154 -1.93 -18.73 1.59
N SER A 155 -2.22 -19.87 2.21
CA SER A 155 -1.78 -21.17 1.75
C SER A 155 -2.48 -21.57 0.45
N CYS A 156 -1.74 -21.67 -0.66
CA CYS A 156 -2.07 -22.67 -1.69
C CYS A 156 -1.70 -24.01 -1.06
N ASN A 157 -2.67 -24.76 -0.58
CA ASN A 157 -2.40 -26.05 0.03
C ASN A 157 -2.33 -27.16 -1.05
N PRO A 158 -1.17 -27.77 -1.35
CA PRO A 158 -1.14 -29.04 -2.05
C PRO A 158 -1.23 -30.25 -1.12
N ARG A 159 -0.88 -30.16 0.18
CA ARG A 159 -0.58 -31.36 1.00
C ARG A 159 -0.63 -31.33 2.54
N ALA A 160 -1.28 -30.36 3.20
CA ALA A 160 -1.61 -30.45 4.64
C ALA A 160 -2.65 -31.55 4.98
N THR A 161 -2.85 -32.53 4.09
CA THR A 161 -3.60 -33.78 4.29
C THR A 161 -2.71 -35.03 4.22
N ARG A 162 -1.38 -34.93 4.00
CA ARG A 162 -0.47 -36.10 4.02
C ARG A 162 0.56 -36.11 5.14
N ALA A 163 0.71 -35.05 5.92
CA ALA A 163 1.40 -35.11 7.21
C ALA A 163 0.55 -35.73 8.35
N GLY A 164 -0.46 -36.54 8.00
CA GLY A 164 -1.03 -37.57 8.87
C GLY A 164 -0.69 -39.00 8.42
N ALA A 165 0.19 -39.16 7.42
CA ALA A 165 0.42 -40.43 6.72
C ALA A 165 1.72 -41.17 7.10
N GLU A 166 2.22 -40.98 8.32
CA GLU A 166 3.13 -41.93 8.99
C GLU A 166 2.46 -42.44 10.28
N GLY A 167 1.41 -43.27 10.13
CA GLY A 167 0.51 -43.56 11.26
C GLY A 167 -0.47 -44.74 11.13
N GLY A 168 -0.21 -45.73 10.27
CA GLY A 168 -0.81 -47.08 10.42
C GLY A 168 -2.21 -47.36 9.83
N GLY A 169 -2.23 -48.20 8.79
CA GLY A 169 -3.21 -49.29 8.58
C GLY A 169 -4.71 -49.03 8.67
N GLY A 170 -5.36 -48.80 7.53
CA GLY A 170 -6.82 -48.87 7.38
C GLY A 170 -7.24 -48.90 5.91
N ILE A 171 -7.47 -50.09 5.36
CA ILE A 171 -7.97 -50.26 3.99
C ILE A 171 -9.49 -50.18 4.05
N ASP A 172 -10.06 -49.04 3.67
CA ASP A 172 -11.39 -48.98 3.06
C ASP A 172 -11.54 -47.66 2.30
N ALA A 173 -11.42 -47.74 0.98
CA ALA A 173 -11.57 -46.61 0.07
C ALA A 173 -12.90 -46.73 -0.67
N ALA A 174 -13.78 -45.73 -0.51
CA ALA A 174 -14.57 -45.10 -1.59
C ALA A 174 -15.75 -44.29 -1.04
N ALA A 175 -15.72 -42.96 -1.22
CA ALA A 175 -16.76 -42.19 -1.91
C ALA A 175 -16.64 -40.68 -1.63
N GLY A 176 -16.56 -39.86 -2.68
CA GLY A 176 -17.26 -38.58 -2.69
C GLY A 176 -16.53 -37.30 -2.25
N SER A 177 -15.22 -37.28 -1.96
CA SER A 177 -14.49 -36.01 -1.79
C SER A 177 -14.30 -35.31 -3.14
N GLN A 178 -15.35 -34.65 -3.63
CA GLN A 178 -15.24 -33.71 -4.75
C GLN A 178 -14.19 -32.66 -4.41
N GLY A 179 -13.27 -32.42 -5.34
CA GLY A 179 -12.08 -31.62 -5.08
C GLY A 179 -12.45 -30.21 -4.63
N ALA A 180 -12.08 -29.87 -3.40
CA ALA A 180 -12.00 -28.48 -2.98
C ALA A 180 -10.87 -27.82 -3.78
N GLU A 181 -11.21 -27.21 -4.92
CA GLU A 181 -10.27 -26.39 -5.68
C GLU A 181 -9.64 -25.34 -4.75
N PRO A 182 -8.32 -25.10 -4.84
CA PRO A 182 -7.67 -24.02 -4.10
C PRO A 182 -8.18 -22.67 -4.66
N ARG A 183 -9.24 -22.13 -4.06
CA ARG A 183 -10.01 -20.97 -4.56
C ARG A 183 -9.30 -19.61 -4.47
N TYR A 184 -8.07 -19.55 -3.97
CA TYR A 184 -7.42 -18.30 -3.56
C TYR A 184 -5.96 -18.21 -4.05
N ASN A 185 -5.77 -18.22 -5.37
CA ASN A 185 -4.53 -17.72 -5.96
C ASN A 185 -4.43 -16.21 -5.73
N GLN A 186 -3.28 -15.72 -5.29
CA GLN A 186 -2.99 -14.29 -5.24
C GLN A 186 -2.08 -13.85 -6.36
N TRP A 187 -2.23 -12.58 -6.74
CA TRP A 187 -1.28 -11.87 -7.59
C TRP A 187 -0.07 -11.47 -6.75
N LEU A 188 1.11 -11.92 -7.13
CA LEU A 188 2.38 -11.60 -6.50
C LEU A 188 3.26 -10.85 -7.49
N VAL A 189 4.00 -9.85 -7.02
CA VAL A 189 5.06 -9.19 -7.78
C VAL A 189 6.38 -9.84 -7.37
N ASN A 190 7.05 -10.44 -8.33
CA ASN A 190 8.40 -10.99 -8.21
C ASN A 190 9.42 -9.96 -8.71
N ILE A 191 10.40 -9.62 -7.88
CA ILE A 191 11.48 -8.67 -8.19
C ILE A 191 12.82 -9.40 -7.99
N GLY A 192 13.51 -9.69 -9.08
CA GLY A 192 14.83 -10.34 -9.10
C GLY A 192 14.83 -11.85 -8.83
N GLY A 193 13.67 -12.48 -8.59
CA GLY A 193 13.58 -13.91 -8.34
C GLY A 193 13.57 -14.74 -9.62
N ALA A 194 14.37 -15.80 -9.65
CA ALA A 194 14.45 -16.71 -10.78
C ALA A 194 13.32 -17.75 -10.70
N LEU A 195 12.48 -17.78 -11.74
CA LEU A 195 11.53 -18.86 -12.01
C LEU A 195 12.32 -20.14 -12.34
N ARG A 196 12.36 -21.10 -11.41
CA ARG A 196 12.95 -22.41 -11.68
C ARG A 196 11.97 -23.25 -12.48
N GLU A 197 12.39 -23.68 -13.67
CA GLU A 197 11.63 -24.67 -14.44
C GLU A 197 11.29 -25.87 -13.56
N GLN A 198 10.00 -26.17 -13.49
CA GLN A 198 9.47 -27.28 -12.73
C GLN A 198 10.11 -28.57 -13.23
N ALA A 199 10.58 -29.43 -12.32
CA ALA A 199 11.28 -30.66 -12.70
C ALA A 199 10.43 -31.48 -13.70
N PRO A 200 10.95 -31.86 -14.89
CA PRO A 200 10.15 -32.27 -16.05
C PRO A 200 9.45 -33.64 -15.96
N GLY A 201 9.24 -34.16 -14.73
CA GLY A 201 8.76 -35.50 -14.44
C GLY A 201 7.24 -35.65 -14.26
N GLU A 202 6.58 -34.78 -13.48
CA GLU A 202 5.21 -35.07 -13.01
C GLU A 202 4.12 -34.78 -14.05
N CYS A 203 4.21 -33.67 -14.79
CA CYS A 203 3.17 -33.26 -15.74
C CYS A 203 2.98 -34.21 -16.95
N ARG A 204 3.99 -35.02 -17.30
CA ARG A 204 3.93 -35.93 -18.45
C ARG A 204 3.00 -37.14 -18.28
N LEU A 205 2.49 -37.40 -17.07
CA LEU A 205 1.93 -38.71 -16.70
C LEU A 205 0.40 -38.82 -16.71
N ARG A 206 -0.38 -37.73 -16.89
CA ARG A 206 -1.86 -37.80 -16.85
C ARG A 206 -2.62 -37.07 -17.96
N ASP A 207 -2.34 -35.79 -18.24
CA ASP A 207 -3.04 -35.07 -19.32
C ASP A 207 -2.18 -33.91 -19.87
N PRO A 208 -1.96 -33.76 -21.19
CA PRO A 208 -1.31 -32.56 -21.74
C PRO A 208 -2.07 -31.25 -21.47
N ALA A 209 -3.36 -31.28 -21.11
CA ALA A 209 -4.08 -30.10 -20.62
C ALA A 209 -3.55 -29.61 -19.27
N ASP A 210 -3.12 -30.53 -18.39
CA ASP A 210 -2.51 -30.20 -17.09
C ASP A 210 -1.10 -29.62 -17.22
N CYS A 211 -0.48 -29.62 -18.42
CA CYS A 211 0.83 -29.01 -18.67
C CYS A 211 0.77 -27.51 -18.98
N LYS A 212 -0.41 -26.92 -19.22
CA LYS A 212 -0.53 -25.51 -19.63
C LYS A 212 -0.04 -24.56 -18.52
N PRO A 213 0.71 -23.48 -18.83
CA PRO A 213 1.09 -22.48 -17.83
C PRO A 213 -0.14 -21.94 -17.08
N GLY A 214 -0.09 -21.99 -15.73
CA GLY A 214 -1.23 -21.64 -14.87
C GLY A 214 -2.21 -22.77 -14.55
N SER A 215 -2.00 -23.99 -15.05
CA SER A 215 -2.72 -25.18 -14.59
C SER A 215 -2.32 -25.55 -13.15
N VAL A 216 -3.10 -26.43 -12.51
CA VAL A 216 -2.76 -26.99 -11.19
C VAL A 216 -1.44 -27.79 -11.21
N GLY A 217 -1.11 -28.38 -12.37
CA GLY A 217 0.11 -29.14 -12.61
C GLY A 217 1.34 -28.27 -12.87
N ASN A 218 1.20 -27.11 -13.54
CA ASN A 218 2.30 -26.23 -13.94
C ASN A 218 2.56 -25.15 -12.87
N ARG A 219 3.12 -25.57 -11.73
CA ARG A 219 3.51 -24.70 -10.62
C ARG A 219 5.01 -24.42 -10.68
N VAL A 220 5.37 -23.15 -10.76
CA VAL A 220 6.76 -22.71 -10.85
C VAL A 220 7.26 -22.25 -9.48
N GLU A 221 8.43 -22.73 -9.07
CA GLU A 221 9.10 -22.26 -7.85
C GLU A 221 9.88 -20.98 -8.16
N ILE A 222 9.64 -19.92 -7.39
CA ILE A 222 10.43 -18.68 -7.46
C ILE A 222 11.57 -18.81 -6.45
N THR A 223 12.81 -18.71 -6.92
CA THR A 223 14.01 -18.80 -6.08
C THR A 223 14.80 -17.50 -6.08
N GLY A 224 15.11 -16.99 -4.90
CA GLY A 224 15.73 -15.67 -4.71
C GLY A 224 14.79 -14.50 -5.01
N GLY A 225 15.35 -13.29 -4.98
CA GLY A 225 14.60 -12.05 -5.18
C GLY A 225 13.69 -11.66 -4.01
N VAL A 226 12.76 -10.76 -4.28
CA VAL A 226 11.74 -10.25 -3.37
C VAL A 226 10.38 -10.51 -3.97
N VAL A 227 9.50 -11.19 -3.21
CA VAL A 227 8.13 -11.49 -3.62
C VAL A 227 7.17 -10.79 -2.67
N VAL A 228 6.29 -9.95 -3.21
CA VAL A 228 5.31 -9.16 -2.43
C VAL A 228 3.92 -9.28 -3.06
N PRO A 229 2.83 -9.45 -2.29
CA PRO A 229 1.47 -9.45 -2.83
C PRO A 229 1.16 -8.15 -3.58
N LEU A 230 0.66 -8.24 -4.81
CA LEU A 230 0.25 -7.09 -5.61
C LEU A 230 -0.82 -6.21 -4.90
N PRO A 231 -1.81 -6.77 -4.17
CA PRO A 231 -2.73 -5.95 -3.39
C PRO A 231 -2.04 -5.06 -2.34
N PHE A 232 -0.93 -5.51 -1.75
CA PHE A 232 -0.15 -4.74 -0.78
C PHE A 232 0.45 -3.49 -1.45
N ILE A 233 1.03 -3.63 -2.65
CA ILE A 233 1.59 -2.52 -3.42
C ILE A 233 0.48 -1.53 -3.85
N VAL A 234 -0.67 -2.06 -4.28
CA VAL A 234 -1.83 -1.24 -4.66
C VAL A 234 -2.36 -0.43 -3.48
N ILE A 235 -2.48 -1.03 -2.29
CA ILE A 235 -2.93 -0.35 -1.06
C ILE A 235 -1.95 0.74 -0.62
N ALA A 236 -0.64 0.51 -0.75
CA ALA A 236 0.37 1.54 -0.50
C ALA A 236 0.25 2.72 -1.48
N LEU A 237 -0.05 2.45 -2.75
CA LEU A 237 -0.34 3.51 -3.73
C LEU A 237 -1.63 4.28 -3.39
N PHE A 238 -2.68 3.61 -2.89
CA PHE A 238 -3.87 4.31 -2.37
C PHE A 238 -3.54 5.23 -1.19
N GLY A 239 -2.77 4.75 -0.20
CA GLY A 239 -2.35 5.56 0.94
C GLY A 239 -1.55 6.81 0.51
N GLY A 240 -0.59 6.63 -0.40
CA GLY A 240 0.18 7.73 -0.97
C GLY A 240 -0.68 8.72 -1.77
N ALA A 241 -1.65 8.23 -2.56
CA ALA A 241 -2.52 9.07 -3.37
C ALA A 241 -3.44 9.95 -2.50
N ILE A 242 -3.95 9.40 -1.39
CA ILE A 242 -4.76 10.16 -0.41
C ILE A 242 -3.92 11.26 0.22
N SER A 243 -2.69 10.97 0.65
CA SER A 243 -1.76 11.96 1.20
C SER A 243 -1.50 13.10 0.20
N LEU A 244 -1.12 12.75 -1.03
CA LEU A 244 -0.88 13.70 -2.11
C LEU A 244 -2.12 14.57 -2.44
N SER A 245 -3.33 13.98 -2.42
CA SER A 245 -4.58 14.71 -2.67
C SER A 245 -4.95 15.73 -1.59
N ARG A 246 -4.50 15.53 -0.34
CA ARG A 246 -4.63 16.52 0.74
C ARG A 246 -3.60 17.64 0.61
N ARG A 247 -2.36 17.30 0.23
CA ARG A 247 -1.23 18.24 0.18
C ARG A 247 -1.29 19.23 -0.98
N ILE A 248 -1.74 18.82 -2.17
CA ILE A 248 -1.81 19.72 -3.33
C ILE A 248 -2.70 20.97 -3.09
N PRO A 249 -3.95 20.85 -2.57
CA PRO A 249 -4.76 22.01 -2.21
C PRO A 249 -4.14 22.88 -1.11
N GLU A 250 -3.49 22.28 -0.11
CA GLU A 250 -2.80 23.01 0.97
C GLU A 250 -1.67 23.90 0.43
N ILE A 251 -0.80 23.33 -0.40
CA ILE A 251 0.30 24.04 -1.07
C ILE A 251 -0.24 25.13 -2.00
N GLN A 252 -1.30 24.82 -2.76
CA GLN A 252 -1.96 25.79 -3.63
C GLN A 252 -2.48 26.99 -2.82
N LYS A 253 -3.26 26.76 -1.76
CA LYS A 253 -3.82 27.77 -0.85
C LYS A 253 -2.71 28.65 -0.25
N ARG A 254 -1.68 28.03 0.33
CA ARG A 254 -0.55 28.73 0.98
C ARG A 254 0.31 29.54 0.01
N SER A 255 0.23 29.26 -1.29
CA SER A 255 0.90 30.02 -2.35
C SER A 255 0.09 31.22 -2.88
N GLU A 256 -1.18 31.40 -2.49
CA GLU A 256 -2.01 32.47 -3.06
C GLU A 256 -1.59 33.87 -2.56
N THR A 257 -1.57 34.85 -3.46
CA THR A 257 -1.15 36.23 -3.17
C THR A 257 -2.03 36.93 -2.13
N GLY A 258 -3.24 36.42 -1.88
CA GLY A 258 -4.15 36.89 -0.83
C GLY A 258 -4.19 35.98 0.41
N TYR A 259 -3.29 34.99 0.52
CA TYR A 259 -3.24 34.09 1.68
C TYR A 259 -2.77 34.84 2.93
N VAL A 260 -3.57 34.78 3.99
CA VAL A 260 -3.21 35.33 5.31
C VAL A 260 -2.42 34.27 6.07
N PRO A 261 -1.13 34.47 6.35
CA PRO A 261 -0.32 33.48 7.06
C PRO A 261 -0.79 33.32 8.52
N THR A 262 -0.64 32.11 9.03
CA THR A 262 -0.78 31.79 10.46
C THR A 262 0.55 31.26 11.00
N GLU A 263 0.70 31.14 12.32
CA GLU A 263 1.92 30.55 12.90
C GLU A 263 2.10 29.07 12.51
N ALA A 264 1.00 28.31 12.41
CA ALA A 264 1.01 26.90 11.99
C ALA A 264 1.19 26.72 10.47
N GLU A 265 0.55 27.58 9.66
CA GLU A 265 0.65 27.58 8.21
C GLU A 265 1.26 28.91 7.72
N PRO A 266 2.61 29.04 7.61
CA PRO A 266 3.20 30.22 7.00
C PRO A 266 2.95 30.24 5.49
N ALA A 267 2.82 31.47 4.96
CA ALA A 267 2.71 31.73 3.52
C ALA A 267 3.92 31.19 2.76
N MET A 268 3.69 30.70 1.55
CA MET A 268 4.68 29.94 0.79
C MET A 268 4.97 30.65 -0.55
N ASP A 269 6.24 31.00 -0.79
CA ASP A 269 6.66 31.50 -2.11
C ASP A 269 6.50 30.42 -3.19
N MET A 270 6.28 30.84 -4.44
CA MET A 270 6.15 29.97 -5.61
C MET A 270 7.34 29.00 -5.77
N ARG A 271 8.55 29.42 -5.39
CA ARG A 271 9.72 28.53 -5.43
C ARG A 271 9.62 27.41 -4.41
N ALA A 272 9.22 27.72 -3.18
CA ALA A 272 9.00 26.74 -2.12
C ALA A 272 7.82 25.82 -2.47
N ALA A 273 6.72 26.37 -2.98
CA ALA A 273 5.56 25.59 -3.44
C ALA A 273 5.91 24.60 -4.56
N ARG A 274 6.77 25.00 -5.50
CA ARG A 274 7.29 24.11 -6.53
C ARG A 274 8.15 22.99 -5.95
N GLU A 275 9.07 23.32 -5.05
CA GLU A 275 9.97 22.35 -4.41
C GLU A 275 9.19 21.34 -3.55
N GLU A 276 8.16 21.80 -2.84
CA GLU A 276 7.22 20.97 -2.08
C GLU A 276 6.39 20.07 -3.00
N LEU A 277 5.77 20.59 -4.08
CA LEU A 277 5.03 19.77 -5.04
C LEU A 277 5.88 18.67 -5.68
N VAL A 278 7.14 18.95 -6.03
CA VAL A 278 8.07 17.92 -6.54
C VAL A 278 8.36 16.87 -5.46
N PHE A 279 8.55 17.30 -4.20
CA PHE A 279 8.78 16.39 -3.09
C PHE A 279 7.59 15.44 -2.87
N GLN A 280 6.37 15.97 -2.82
CA GLN A 280 5.13 15.19 -2.69
C GLN A 280 4.92 14.20 -3.84
N ILE A 281 5.22 14.59 -5.09
CA ILE A 281 5.20 13.67 -6.25
C ILE A 281 6.23 12.54 -6.10
N MET A 282 7.44 12.86 -5.61
CA MET A 282 8.49 11.86 -5.39
C MET A 282 8.17 10.90 -4.23
N GLN A 283 7.51 11.38 -3.17
CA GLN A 283 6.99 10.54 -2.08
C GLN A 283 5.99 9.51 -2.62
N PHE A 284 5.01 9.96 -3.41
CA PHE A 284 4.02 9.08 -4.04
C PHE A 284 4.66 7.99 -4.90
N ILE A 285 5.63 8.36 -5.75
CA ILE A 285 6.37 7.39 -6.60
C ILE A 285 7.19 6.40 -5.76
N SER A 286 7.66 6.82 -4.58
CA SER A 286 8.47 6.00 -3.67
C SER A 286 7.64 5.07 -2.78
N ALA A 287 6.36 5.36 -2.56
CA ALA A 287 5.47 4.59 -1.68
C ALA A 287 5.48 3.06 -1.94
N PRO A 288 5.42 2.55 -3.19
CA PRO A 288 5.59 1.12 -3.48
C PRO A 288 6.89 0.52 -2.94
N LEU A 289 8.02 1.22 -3.10
CA LEU A 289 9.34 0.72 -2.73
C LEU A 289 9.52 0.72 -1.20
N ILE A 290 9.01 1.75 -0.53
CA ILE A 290 8.95 1.83 0.93
C ILE A 290 8.07 0.69 1.48
N ALA A 291 6.91 0.45 0.87
CA ALA A 291 6.01 -0.63 1.26
C ALA A 291 6.66 -2.01 1.05
N ILE A 292 7.30 -2.26 -0.11
CA ILE A 292 8.05 -3.49 -0.36
C ILE A 292 9.13 -3.71 0.71
N ALA A 293 9.92 -2.69 1.04
CA ALA A 293 10.93 -2.79 2.09
C ALA A 293 10.31 -3.08 3.48
N ALA A 294 9.22 -2.39 3.83
CA ALA A 294 8.51 -2.62 5.09
C ALA A 294 7.96 -4.05 5.20
N HIS A 295 7.40 -4.60 4.12
CA HIS A 295 6.92 -5.98 4.07
C HIS A 295 8.04 -7.01 4.33
N GLN A 296 9.25 -6.76 3.81
CA GLN A 296 10.40 -7.67 4.00
C GLN A 296 11.05 -7.54 5.39
N VAL A 297 10.86 -6.42 6.09
CA VAL A 297 11.42 -6.20 7.44
C VAL A 297 10.45 -6.64 8.54
N ILE A 298 9.14 -6.51 8.32
CA ILE A 298 8.12 -6.75 9.35
C ILE A 298 7.45 -8.12 9.20
N GLU A 299 7.47 -8.71 7.99
CA GLU A 299 6.88 -10.04 7.70
C GLU A 299 5.46 -10.22 8.30
N PRO A 300 4.46 -9.42 7.84
CA PRO A 300 3.15 -9.37 8.47
C PRO A 300 2.44 -10.74 8.50
N ASP A 301 1.98 -11.11 9.70
CA ASP A 301 1.40 -12.39 10.10
C ASP A 301 -0.10 -12.56 9.82
N SER A 302 -0.79 -11.44 9.59
CA SER A 302 -2.22 -11.39 9.31
C SER A 302 -2.53 -10.48 8.12
N GLN A 303 -3.64 -10.73 7.42
CA GLN A 303 -4.02 -9.91 6.26
C GLN A 303 -4.37 -8.49 6.69
N SER A 304 -4.94 -8.32 7.89
CA SER A 304 -5.14 -7.03 8.55
C SER A 304 -3.82 -6.29 8.80
N THR A 305 -2.82 -6.97 9.39
CA THR A 305 -1.47 -6.40 9.61
C THR A 305 -0.86 -5.94 8.28
N ALA A 306 -0.95 -6.77 7.25
CA ALA A 306 -0.43 -6.47 5.91
C ALA A 306 -1.14 -5.28 5.24
N VAL A 307 -2.48 -5.22 5.29
CA VAL A 307 -3.27 -4.11 4.73
C VAL A 307 -2.96 -2.79 5.47
N GLY A 308 -2.92 -2.82 6.81
CA GLY A 308 -2.57 -1.66 7.62
C GLY A 308 -1.16 -1.17 7.36
N LEU A 309 -0.18 -2.07 7.31
CA LEU A 309 1.22 -1.75 7.02
C LEU A 309 1.40 -1.15 5.63
N ALA A 310 0.77 -1.73 4.60
CA ALA A 310 0.79 -1.18 3.25
C ALA A 310 0.24 0.25 3.21
N PHE A 311 -0.93 0.47 3.82
CA PHE A 311 -1.58 1.78 3.84
C PHE A 311 -0.71 2.81 4.58
N LEU A 312 -0.18 2.47 5.75
CA LEU A 312 0.69 3.35 6.54
C LEU A 312 2.02 3.65 5.82
N ALA A 313 2.64 2.67 5.16
CA ALA A 313 3.85 2.89 4.36
C ALA A 313 3.61 3.84 3.17
N GLY A 314 2.41 3.77 2.58
CA GLY A 314 1.97 4.71 1.54
C GLY A 314 1.70 6.12 2.06
N PHE A 315 0.80 6.21 3.05
CA PHE A 315 0.32 7.47 3.62
C PHE A 315 1.44 8.24 4.35
N GLY A 316 2.25 7.55 5.15
CA GLY A 316 3.38 8.07 5.91
C GLY A 316 4.72 8.14 5.15
N SER A 317 4.71 7.92 3.82
CA SER A 317 5.92 7.96 2.99
C SER A 317 6.68 9.30 3.10
N GLU A 318 5.98 10.40 3.33
CA GLU A 318 6.52 11.71 3.70
C GLU A 318 7.49 11.66 4.88
N SER A 319 7.00 11.22 6.04
CA SER A 319 7.76 11.18 7.30
C SER A 319 8.97 10.25 7.19
N ILE A 320 8.78 9.10 6.52
CA ILE A 320 9.84 8.11 6.27
C ILE A 320 10.95 8.72 5.40
N LEU A 321 10.60 9.41 4.31
CA LEU A 321 11.60 10.04 3.43
C LEU A 321 12.30 11.23 4.08
N LEU A 322 11.62 12.02 4.92
CA LEU A 322 12.25 13.05 5.73
C LEU A 322 13.25 12.45 6.74
N MET A 323 12.92 11.33 7.38
CA MET A 323 13.82 10.60 8.27
C MET A 323 15.05 10.08 7.52
N ILE A 324 14.87 9.42 6.37
CA ILE A 324 15.97 8.93 5.51
C ILE A 324 16.87 10.10 5.08
N ARG A 325 16.29 11.24 4.68
CA ARG A 325 17.03 12.45 4.30
C ARG A 325 17.83 13.02 5.46
N GLY A 326 17.28 13.04 6.67
CA GLY A 326 17.98 13.43 7.90
C GLY A 326 19.20 12.53 8.17
N VAL A 327 19.02 11.22 8.11
CA VAL A 327 20.10 10.24 8.28
C VAL A 327 21.18 10.39 7.19
N ALA A 328 20.79 10.49 5.92
CA ALA A 328 21.71 10.65 4.79
C ALA A 328 22.54 11.94 4.89
N ASN A 329 21.93 13.05 5.29
CA ASN A 329 22.62 14.32 5.54
C ASN A 329 23.59 14.23 6.73
N GLY A 330 23.28 13.41 7.75
CA GLY A 330 24.19 13.12 8.86
C GLY A 330 25.39 12.24 8.48
N ILE A 331 25.21 11.34 7.52
CA ILE A 331 26.25 10.41 7.02
C ILE A 331 27.21 11.08 6.04
N GLN A 332 26.80 12.15 5.33
CA GLN A 332 27.72 12.90 4.48
C GLN A 332 28.88 13.45 5.33
N PRO A 333 30.13 12.99 5.15
CA PRO A 333 31.23 13.48 5.93
C PRO A 333 31.41 14.97 5.64
N LYS A 334 31.38 15.80 6.68
CA LYS A 334 31.71 17.23 6.64
C LYS A 334 33.16 17.38 6.17
N SER A 335 33.33 17.27 4.85
CA SER A 335 34.62 17.17 4.20
C SER A 335 35.34 18.48 4.41
N ALA A 336 36.53 18.37 5.02
CA ALA A 336 37.16 19.45 5.76
C ALA A 336 37.07 20.80 5.05
N VAL A 337 36.52 21.80 5.76
CA VAL A 337 36.58 23.21 5.38
C VAL A 337 38.04 23.53 5.06
N ARG A 338 38.33 23.74 3.78
CA ARG A 338 39.65 24.09 3.28
C ARG A 338 39.98 25.48 3.81
N ARG A 339 40.72 25.52 4.91
CA ARG A 339 41.06 26.71 5.69
C ARG A 339 41.83 27.73 4.81
N SER A 340 41.09 28.69 4.25
CA SER A 340 41.61 29.79 3.44
C SER A 340 40.90 31.10 3.81
N ALA A 341 41.65 32.01 4.45
CA ALA A 341 41.30 33.38 4.84
C ALA A 341 40.25 33.58 5.97
N PRO A 342 40.42 34.60 6.83
CA PRO A 342 39.50 34.92 7.93
C PRO A 342 38.51 36.05 7.58
N GLU A 343 37.26 35.93 8.04
CA GLU A 343 36.24 36.98 8.00
C GLU A 343 35.79 37.31 9.44
N PRO A 344 35.53 38.58 9.81
CA PRO A 344 35.46 39.00 11.22
C PRO A 344 34.11 38.72 11.91
N ALA A 345 34.11 38.86 13.24
CA ALA A 345 33.09 38.30 14.15
C ALA A 345 31.90 39.23 14.49
N ALA A 346 30.70 38.63 14.58
CA ALA A 346 29.62 38.85 15.57
C ALA A 346 28.36 38.08 15.06
N ALA A 347 27.89 36.97 15.65
CA ALA A 347 27.26 36.77 16.98
C ALA A 347 25.77 37.23 17.03
N PRO A 348 24.92 36.73 17.95
CA PRO A 348 24.11 35.51 17.75
C PRO A 348 22.59 35.77 17.97
N ASP A 349 21.64 34.83 18.08
CA ASP A 349 21.64 33.36 18.22
C ASP A 349 20.30 32.74 17.72
N ALA A 350 20.22 31.42 17.48
CA ALA A 350 18.98 30.66 17.24
C ALA A 350 19.20 29.13 17.38
N PRO A 351 18.46 28.41 18.25
CA PRO A 351 18.69 26.98 18.48
C PRO A 351 18.05 26.09 17.41
N ALA A 352 18.81 25.12 16.91
CA ALA A 352 18.29 24.03 16.10
C ALA A 352 17.62 22.96 16.97
N GLY A 353 16.39 22.55 16.61
CA GLY A 353 15.67 21.44 17.23
C GLY A 353 15.35 20.36 16.23
N ALA A 354 16.09 19.25 16.26
CA ALA A 354 15.81 18.07 15.44
C ALA A 354 16.12 16.79 16.24
N ALA A 355 15.06 16.09 16.70
CA ALA A 355 15.01 14.64 16.91
C ALA A 355 13.69 14.26 17.59
N GLN A 356 12.88 13.41 16.95
CA GLN A 356 12.54 12.07 17.46
C GLN A 356 11.58 11.36 16.48
N ALA A 357 12.04 10.23 15.95
CA ALA A 357 11.22 9.21 15.30
C ALA A 357 11.95 7.88 15.48
N GLY A 358 11.93 7.37 16.70
CA GLY A 358 12.44 6.05 17.04
C GLY A 358 11.34 5.30 17.78
N LEU A 359 10.67 4.38 17.08
CA LEU A 359 9.72 3.45 17.71
C LEU A 359 9.87 2.06 17.09
N LEU A 360 10.74 1.26 17.68
CA LEU A 360 10.60 -0.18 17.86
C LEU A 360 11.47 -0.54 19.09
N ALA A 361 10.89 -1.29 20.04
CA ALA A 361 11.47 -1.80 21.30
C ALA A 361 11.58 -0.84 22.53
N ALA A 362 10.58 -0.94 23.42
CA ALA A 362 10.61 -1.04 24.90
C ALA A 362 11.49 -0.12 25.80
N GLY A 363 10.84 0.56 26.77
CA GLY A 363 11.29 0.59 28.18
C GLY A 363 11.57 1.95 28.87
N ALA A 364 10.80 2.22 29.94
CA ALA A 364 11.10 3.03 31.15
C ALA A 364 11.20 4.60 31.11
N ASP A 365 10.24 5.22 31.82
CA ASP A 365 10.33 6.36 32.76
C ASP A 365 11.29 7.56 32.55
N ALA A 366 10.73 8.73 32.14
CA ALA A 366 10.79 10.02 32.86
C ALA A 366 10.10 11.17 32.06
N PRO A 367 9.51 12.20 32.71
CA PRO A 367 8.64 13.17 32.02
C PRO A 367 9.35 14.48 31.59
N LEU A 368 8.96 15.00 30.43
CA LEU A 368 9.30 16.35 29.95
C LEU A 368 8.04 17.25 29.95
N ARG A 369 8.13 18.39 30.63
CA ARG A 369 7.04 19.38 30.71
C ARG A 369 7.04 20.29 29.47
N LEU A 370 5.91 20.36 28.76
CA LEU A 370 5.54 21.56 27.99
C LEU A 370 4.66 22.47 28.85
N THR A 371 4.95 23.76 28.85
CA THR A 371 4.06 24.82 29.34
C THR A 371 3.30 25.41 28.17
N GLN A 372 1.99 25.15 28.09
CA GLN A 372 1.07 25.93 27.24
C GLN A 372 0.33 26.97 28.10
N GLY A 373 0.13 28.16 27.54
CA GLY A 373 -0.58 29.26 28.18
C GLY A 373 -2.09 29.06 28.13
N LEU A 374 -2.81 29.76 29.01
CA LEU A 374 -4.27 29.78 29.01
C LEU A 374 -4.78 30.57 27.81
N GLU A 375 -5.24 29.87 26.76
CA GLU A 375 -6.32 30.39 25.92
C GLU A 375 -7.67 30.11 26.59
N THR A 376 -8.69 30.90 26.24
CA THR A 376 -9.96 30.92 26.96
C THR A 376 -11.00 30.10 26.23
N ASP A 377 -11.42 28.99 26.85
CA ASP A 377 -12.30 27.97 26.27
C ASP A 377 -13.61 28.55 25.70
N ALA A 378 -13.87 28.27 24.43
CA ALA A 378 -15.24 27.94 24.02
C ALA A 378 -15.56 26.55 24.59
N PRO A 379 -16.78 26.28 25.09
CA PRO A 379 -17.11 24.97 25.64
C PRO A 379 -17.04 23.91 24.53
N ALA A 380 -16.00 23.08 24.56
CA ALA A 380 -15.90 21.89 23.73
C ALA A 380 -17.03 20.91 24.10
N ASP A 381 -17.52 20.17 23.11
CA ASP A 381 -18.53 19.14 23.35
C ASP A 381 -17.95 18.03 24.27
N PRO A 382 -18.76 17.45 25.17
CA PRO A 382 -18.31 16.39 26.06
C PRO A 382 -18.12 15.07 25.29
N VAL A 383 -16.99 14.41 25.52
CA VAL A 383 -16.67 13.07 25.01
C VAL A 383 -17.23 12.03 25.99
N HIS A 384 -17.99 11.05 25.50
CA HIS A 384 -18.55 9.97 26.31
C HIS A 384 -17.64 8.74 26.26
N LEU A 385 -16.85 8.54 27.32
CA LEU A 385 -15.84 7.48 27.41
C LEU A 385 -16.31 6.35 28.32
N ARG A 386 -16.22 5.10 27.86
CA ARG A 386 -16.62 3.92 28.63
C ARG A 386 -15.39 3.21 29.18
N LEU A 387 -15.07 3.44 30.45
CA LEU A 387 -13.98 2.75 31.12
C LEU A 387 -14.46 1.39 31.62
N CYS A 388 -13.76 0.30 31.33
CA CYS A 388 -14.03 -1.03 31.88
C CYS A 388 -12.77 -1.59 32.57
N VAL A 389 -12.96 -2.27 33.70
CA VAL A 389 -11.88 -2.97 34.41
C VAL A 389 -11.96 -4.46 34.06
N GLU A 390 -11.01 -4.94 33.26
CA GLU A 390 -10.95 -6.34 32.82
C GLU A 390 -10.01 -7.10 33.76
N ASP A 391 -10.57 -7.62 34.86
CA ASP A 391 -9.80 -8.35 35.86
C ASP A 391 -10.61 -9.48 36.52
N GLU A 392 -10.09 -10.71 36.46
CA GLU A 392 -10.74 -11.89 37.03
C GLU A 392 -10.52 -11.97 38.55
N GLY A 393 -11.63 -12.10 39.28
CA GLY A 393 -11.60 -12.32 40.73
C GLY A 393 -11.79 -11.07 41.61
N ILE A 394 -12.16 -9.93 41.02
CA ILE A 394 -12.68 -8.78 41.79
C ILE A 394 -13.93 -9.18 42.56
N GLU A 395 -13.98 -8.85 43.85
CA GLU A 395 -15.15 -9.07 44.70
C GLU A 395 -16.33 -8.16 44.27
N PRO A 396 -17.54 -8.70 44.02
CA PRO A 396 -18.67 -7.92 43.51
C PRO A 396 -19.01 -6.71 44.39
N GLY A 397 -19.06 -5.52 43.78
CA GLY A 397 -19.34 -4.26 44.48
C GLY A 397 -18.16 -3.64 45.23
N SER A 398 -16.97 -4.24 45.20
CA SER A 398 -15.75 -3.63 45.75
C SER A 398 -15.11 -2.59 44.83
N LEU A 399 -15.42 -2.62 43.53
CA LEU A 399 -14.85 -1.71 42.54
C LEU A 399 -15.34 -0.28 42.74
N THR A 400 -14.40 0.62 42.97
CA THR A 400 -14.61 2.07 43.03
C THR A 400 -13.70 2.74 42.00
N ILE A 401 -14.28 3.60 41.17
CA ILE A 401 -13.58 4.37 40.13
C ILE A 401 -13.66 5.85 40.50
N SER A 402 -12.58 6.60 40.30
CA SER A 402 -12.56 8.05 40.47
C SER A 402 -11.78 8.76 39.37
N VAL A 403 -12.26 9.94 38.97
CA VAL A 403 -11.65 10.81 37.96
C VAL A 403 -11.26 12.12 38.63
N ASP A 404 -9.98 12.48 38.58
CA ASP A 404 -9.38 13.61 39.31
C ASP A 404 -9.80 13.65 40.79
N GLY A 405 -9.92 12.47 41.41
CA GLY A 405 -10.33 12.28 42.80
C GLY A 405 -11.84 12.40 43.08
N ARG A 406 -12.68 12.60 42.06
CA ARG A 406 -14.15 12.57 42.18
C ARG A 406 -14.66 11.16 41.88
N PRO A 407 -15.53 10.56 42.72
CA PRO A 407 -16.06 9.23 42.46
C PRO A 407 -16.94 9.23 41.21
N ALA A 408 -16.74 8.23 40.35
CA ALA A 408 -17.57 7.96 39.17
C ALA A 408 -18.55 6.81 39.47
N ALA A 409 -19.72 6.83 38.83
CA ALA A 409 -20.71 5.78 38.98
C ALA A 409 -20.27 4.51 38.24
N VAL A 410 -20.05 3.42 38.99
CA VAL A 410 -19.72 2.12 38.43
C VAL A 410 -21.02 1.37 38.11
N THR A 411 -21.22 1.01 36.85
CA THR A 411 -22.32 0.16 36.40
C THR A 411 -22.07 -1.29 36.80
N GLY A 412 -23.13 -2.09 36.92
CA GLY A 412 -23.05 -3.48 37.39
C GLY A 412 -22.22 -4.46 36.55
N ALA A 413 -21.67 -4.01 35.41
CA ALA A 413 -20.78 -4.79 34.54
C ALA A 413 -19.28 -4.51 34.77
N GLY A 414 -18.90 -3.79 35.83
CA GLY A 414 -17.49 -3.42 36.08
C GLY A 414 -16.97 -2.28 35.20
N CYS A 415 -17.89 -1.53 34.56
CA CYS A 415 -17.56 -0.37 33.73
C CYS A 415 -18.17 0.93 34.30
N ALA A 416 -17.52 2.07 34.08
CA ALA A 416 -18.06 3.40 34.34
C ALA A 416 -18.22 4.17 33.02
N GLU A 417 -19.31 4.93 32.90
CA GLU A 417 -19.52 5.89 31.82
C GLU A 417 -19.05 7.27 32.32
N LEU A 418 -18.16 7.90 31.57
CA LEU A 418 -17.47 9.13 31.95
C LEU A 418 -17.73 10.22 30.90
N GLU A 419 -18.23 11.38 31.34
CA GLU A 419 -18.30 12.58 30.51
C GLU A 419 -17.06 13.43 30.74
N LEU A 420 -16.20 13.53 29.73
CA LEU A 420 -14.91 14.20 29.79
C LEU A 420 -14.87 15.34 28.76
N ALA A 421 -14.29 16.48 29.11
CA ALA A 421 -14.06 17.56 28.17
C ALA A 421 -12.87 17.21 27.27
N SER A 422 -13.05 17.34 25.96
CA SER A 422 -12.01 17.08 24.95
C SER A 422 -10.74 17.91 25.19
N GLY A 423 -9.58 17.34 24.84
CA GLY A 423 -8.25 17.96 24.98
C GLY A 423 -7.71 18.06 26.42
N ARG A 424 -8.52 17.81 27.46
CA ARG A 424 -8.05 17.81 28.85
C ARG A 424 -7.47 16.44 29.24
N ARG A 425 -6.35 16.48 29.97
CA ARG A 425 -5.76 15.30 30.62
C ARG A 425 -6.43 15.02 31.97
N TYR A 426 -6.81 13.78 32.19
CA TYR A 426 -7.49 13.26 33.38
C TYR A 426 -6.64 12.20 34.08
N ARG A 427 -6.73 12.13 35.40
CA ARG A 427 -6.19 11.04 36.22
C ARG A 427 -7.33 10.15 36.70
N ILE A 428 -7.35 8.91 36.23
CA ILE A 428 -8.36 7.92 36.56
C ILE A 428 -7.73 6.91 37.51
N GLU A 429 -8.33 6.71 38.68
CA GLU A 429 -7.93 5.70 39.65
C GLU A 429 -9.06 4.70 39.86
N ALA A 430 -8.75 3.40 39.80
CA ALA A 430 -9.66 2.33 40.18
C ALA A 430 -9.08 1.54 41.37
N ARG A 431 -9.94 1.17 42.31
CA ARG A 431 -9.62 0.33 43.47
C ARG A 431 -10.66 -0.75 43.62
N ALA A 432 -10.23 -1.96 43.90
CA ALA A 432 -11.12 -3.08 44.15
C ALA A 432 -10.50 -4.03 45.19
N VAL A 433 -11.26 -5.03 45.64
CA VAL A 433 -10.74 -6.10 46.50
C VAL A 433 -10.66 -7.39 45.68
N ARG A 434 -9.50 -8.05 45.70
CA ARG A 434 -9.24 -9.35 45.05
C ARG A 434 -8.70 -10.31 46.10
N GLY A 435 -9.43 -11.37 46.40
CA GLY A 435 -9.05 -12.36 47.42
C GLY A 435 -8.77 -11.74 48.80
N GLY A 436 -9.60 -10.79 49.25
CA GLY A 436 -9.42 -10.07 50.50
C GLY A 436 -8.27 -9.04 50.54
N SER A 437 -7.58 -8.78 49.44
CA SER A 437 -6.52 -7.75 49.32
C SER A 437 -6.97 -6.59 48.44
N GLU A 438 -6.68 -5.33 48.84
CA GLU A 438 -6.94 -4.15 48.00
C GLU A 438 -5.95 -4.11 46.82
N VAL A 439 -6.48 -4.07 45.60
CA VAL A 439 -5.74 -3.95 44.33
C VAL A 439 -6.08 -2.61 43.67
N ARG A 440 -5.13 -2.02 42.94
CA ARG A 440 -5.27 -0.63 42.43
C ARG A 440 -4.68 -0.47 41.03
N GLY A 441 -5.44 0.19 40.17
CA GLY A 441 -5.00 0.64 38.84
C GLY A 441 -5.05 2.17 38.74
N GLU A 442 -4.15 2.73 37.95
CA GLU A 442 -4.13 4.16 37.63
C GLU A 442 -3.86 4.34 36.13
N LEU A 443 -4.69 5.17 35.48
CA LEU A 443 -4.55 5.53 34.07
C LEU A 443 -4.62 7.05 33.91
N ALA A 444 -3.65 7.60 33.18
CA ALA A 444 -3.63 9.02 32.82
C ALA A 444 -3.89 9.15 31.32
N LEU A 445 -5.13 9.52 30.94
CA LEU A 445 -5.55 9.70 29.55
C LEU A 445 -5.85 11.17 29.24
N THR A 446 -5.77 11.54 27.97
CA THR A 446 -6.34 12.79 27.43
C THR A 446 -7.52 12.35 26.56
N ALA A 447 -8.72 12.87 26.82
CA ALA A 447 -9.87 12.54 25.99
C ALA A 447 -9.79 13.30 24.67
N ASP A 448 -9.90 12.61 23.55
CA ASP A 448 -9.99 13.17 22.20
C ASP A 448 -11.39 12.89 21.61
N ASP A 449 -11.82 13.67 20.61
CA ASP A 449 -13.12 13.50 19.96
C ASP A 449 -13.23 12.12 19.27
N ASP A 450 -12.09 11.56 18.86
CA ASP A 450 -11.98 10.21 18.31
C ASP A 450 -12.29 9.11 19.34
N ASP A 451 -12.27 9.37 20.66
CA ASP A 451 -12.49 8.36 21.71
C ASP A 451 -13.97 8.13 22.08
N ASP A 452 -14.89 8.90 21.51
CA ASP A 452 -16.32 8.81 21.82
C ASP A 452 -16.88 7.40 21.59
N GLY A 453 -17.50 6.84 22.62
CA GLY A 453 -18.07 5.48 22.61
C GLY A 453 -17.06 4.32 22.61
N LYS A 454 -15.73 4.56 22.59
CA LYS A 454 -14.74 3.48 22.67
C LYS A 454 -14.61 2.93 24.10
N PRO A 455 -14.52 1.61 24.29
CA PRO A 455 -14.18 1.02 25.58
C PRO A 455 -12.68 1.19 25.87
N VAL A 456 -12.35 1.80 27.01
CA VAL A 456 -10.98 1.90 27.53
C VAL A 456 -10.80 0.88 28.64
N LEU A 457 -9.77 0.05 28.53
CA LEU A 457 -9.45 -1.01 29.50
C LEU A 457 -8.45 -0.51 30.54
N LEU A 458 -8.70 -0.84 31.80
CA LEU A 458 -7.82 -0.55 32.94
C LEU A 458 -7.52 -1.84 33.70
N GLU A 459 -6.25 -2.25 33.70
CA GLU A 459 -5.74 -3.36 34.51
C GLU A 459 -5.49 -2.91 35.96
N LEU A 460 -5.72 -3.81 36.94
CA LEU A 460 -5.41 -3.56 38.36
C LEU A 460 -4.16 -4.35 38.77
N ALA A 461 -3.21 -3.66 39.40
CA ALA A 461 -2.00 -4.26 39.98
C ALA A 461 -2.15 -4.58 41.48
#